data_AF-A0A955W7Z5-F1
#
_entry.id   AF-A0A955W7Z5-F1
#
_cell.length_a   1.000
_cell.length_b   1.000
_cell.length_c   1.000
_cell.angle_alpha   90.00
_cell.angle_beta   90.00
_cell.angle_gamma   90.00
#
_symmetry.space_group_name_H-M   'P 1'
#
loop_
_entity.id
_entity.type
_entity.pdbx_description
1 polymer ?
#
loop_
_entity_poly.entity_id
_entity_poly.type
_entity_poly.pdbx_seq_one_letter_code
_entity_poly.pdbx_strand_id
1 'polypeptide(L)'
;SDFWREVQTPGVRRASTLLRHGLRQLQEAQLTDDPVQREAALAGAVARLRRAHERAPTDLDILYFLAFATSQRQLVQRQANAGASIREAIALYESLRELDEDYESESVAFELGLLYTRLREYTRAVDEYERGILRAFDPRTTVSAHANMAEVIMLSGDAARALRHYDRAAEVARQYAGDSLSLALALWGSAVASDRLGEGREAVERARQALRASGGDMLVLRTNGVFFEPESEIHWYEGLGSLAMAEDETDRELKLAALQRALRSFRRYLAEVETVATWDRVVARRVTDIEAQVAELERADTSARGAGTGRAGRGARAGARP
;
A
#
# COMPACT_ATOMS: atom_id res chain seq x y z
N SER A 1 -39.77 14.54 -17.85
CA SER A 1 -40.75 14.01 -16.88
C SER A 1 -40.49 12.52 -16.71
N ASP A 2 -40.19 12.08 -15.49
CA ASP A 2 -39.89 10.68 -15.16
C ASP A 2 -41.03 9.71 -15.51
N PHE A 3 -42.25 10.23 -15.66
CA PHE A 3 -43.40 9.48 -16.12
C PHE A 3 -43.18 8.89 -17.53
N TRP A 4 -42.76 9.71 -18.50
CA TRP A 4 -42.57 9.24 -19.87
C TRP A 4 -41.40 8.26 -20.02
N ARG A 5 -40.35 8.43 -19.19
CA ARG A 5 -39.20 7.52 -19.14
C ARG A 5 -39.58 6.15 -18.55
N GLU A 6 -40.43 6.11 -17.52
CA GLU A 6 -40.98 4.84 -17.01
C GLU A 6 -41.90 4.14 -18.02
N VAL A 7 -42.70 4.92 -18.76
CA VAL A 7 -43.59 4.37 -19.79
C VAL A 7 -42.79 3.78 -20.96
N GLN A 8 -41.67 4.40 -21.33
CA GLN A 8 -40.77 3.91 -22.39
C GLN A 8 -39.87 2.76 -21.92
N THR A 9 -39.48 2.75 -20.66
CA THR A 9 -38.61 1.73 -20.05
C THR A 9 -39.16 1.33 -18.68
N PRO A 10 -40.04 0.31 -18.62
CA PRO A 10 -40.64 -0.14 -17.37
C PRO A 10 -39.58 -0.59 -16.35
N GLY A 11 -39.67 -0.09 -15.11
CA GLY A 11 -38.74 -0.44 -14.04
C GLY A 11 -37.61 0.56 -13.80
N VAL A 12 -37.46 1.61 -14.62
CA VAL A 12 -36.42 2.63 -14.46
C VAL A 12 -36.50 3.35 -13.11
N ARG A 13 -37.71 3.73 -12.65
CA ARG A 13 -37.87 4.35 -11.31
C ARG A 13 -37.40 3.44 -10.18
N ARG A 14 -37.62 2.13 -10.35
CA ARG A 14 -37.15 1.14 -9.38
C ARG A 14 -35.63 0.99 -9.45
N ALA A 15 -35.05 0.95 -10.64
CA ALA A 15 -33.60 0.92 -10.85
C ALA A 15 -32.92 2.15 -10.22
N SER A 16 -33.41 3.37 -10.47
CA SER A 16 -32.86 4.60 -9.87
C SER A 16 -32.99 4.63 -8.34
N THR A 17 -34.07 4.06 -7.78
CA THR A 17 -34.20 3.94 -6.32
C THR A 17 -33.20 2.95 -5.74
N LEU A 18 -32.99 1.82 -6.40
CA LEU A 18 -31.99 0.83 -6.01
C LEU A 18 -30.57 1.39 -6.13
N LEU A 19 -30.26 2.14 -7.19
CA LEU A 19 -28.99 2.86 -7.37
C LEU A 19 -28.72 3.77 -6.18
N ARG A 20 -29.64 4.69 -5.85
CA ARG A 20 -29.49 5.60 -4.71
C ARG A 20 -29.28 4.85 -3.38
N HIS A 21 -29.97 3.74 -3.18
CA HIS A 21 -29.79 2.93 -1.98
C HIS A 21 -28.43 2.21 -1.98
N GLY A 22 -27.96 1.74 -3.14
CA GLY A 22 -26.63 1.16 -3.29
C GLY A 22 -25.53 2.18 -3.00
N LEU A 23 -25.64 3.39 -3.57
CA LEU A 23 -24.69 4.49 -3.33
C LEU A 23 -24.60 4.88 -1.85
N ARG A 24 -25.72 4.91 -1.13
CA ARG A 24 -25.70 5.16 0.33
C ARG A 24 -24.92 4.10 1.10
N GLN A 25 -25.03 2.84 0.69
CA GLN A 25 -24.27 1.75 1.32
C GLN A 25 -22.78 1.80 0.96
N LEU A 26 -22.44 2.21 -0.27
CA LEU A 26 -21.05 2.49 -0.64
C LEU A 26 -20.45 3.61 0.20
N GLN A 27 -21.19 4.70 0.40
CA GLN A 27 -20.75 5.80 1.25
C GLN A 27 -20.55 5.35 2.71
N GLU A 28 -21.47 4.54 3.25
CA GLU A 28 -21.33 3.96 4.58
C GLU A 28 -20.08 3.08 4.71
N ALA A 29 -19.77 2.27 3.70
CA ALA A 29 -18.56 1.45 3.66
C ALA A 29 -17.27 2.29 3.67
N GLN A 30 -17.28 3.45 2.98
CA GLN A 30 -16.14 4.37 2.93
C GLN A 30 -15.90 5.10 4.26
N LEU A 31 -16.94 5.32 5.06
CA LEU A 31 -16.87 6.09 6.31
C LEU A 31 -16.53 5.25 7.54
N THR A 32 -16.66 3.92 7.48
CA THR A 32 -16.41 3.04 8.62
C THR A 32 -15.02 2.41 8.55
N ASP A 33 -14.31 2.42 9.67
CA ASP A 33 -13.04 1.70 9.88
C ASP A 33 -13.25 0.25 10.34
N ASP A 34 -14.47 -0.11 10.75
CA ASP A 34 -14.80 -1.47 11.20
C ASP A 34 -14.91 -2.40 9.98
N PRO A 35 -14.04 -3.42 9.84
CA PRO A 35 -14.05 -4.32 8.70
C PRO A 35 -15.36 -5.09 8.51
N VAL A 36 -16.05 -5.41 9.62
CA VAL A 36 -17.32 -6.16 9.59
C VAL A 36 -18.44 -5.27 9.07
N GLN A 37 -18.51 -4.03 9.54
CA GLN A 37 -19.49 -3.05 9.07
C GLN A 37 -19.23 -2.69 7.61
N ARG A 38 -17.95 -2.51 7.23
CA ARG A 38 -17.54 -2.25 5.85
C ARG A 38 -18.00 -3.36 4.92
N GLU A 39 -17.73 -4.63 5.27
CA GLU A 39 -18.17 -5.77 4.46
C GLU A 39 -19.70 -5.84 4.35
N ALA A 40 -20.42 -5.63 5.44
CA ALA A 40 -21.88 -5.62 5.43
C ALA A 40 -22.46 -4.54 4.50
N ALA A 41 -21.89 -3.34 4.55
CA ALA A 41 -22.26 -2.22 3.69
C ALA A 41 -21.93 -2.51 2.22
N LEU A 42 -20.74 -3.02 1.90
CA LEU A 42 -20.36 -3.40 0.53
C LEU A 42 -21.26 -4.52 -0.03
N ALA A 43 -21.54 -5.56 0.76
CA ALA A 43 -22.48 -6.61 0.38
C ALA A 43 -23.88 -6.06 0.12
N GLY A 44 -24.33 -5.13 0.97
CA GLY A 44 -25.60 -4.41 0.81
C GLY A 44 -25.66 -3.54 -0.45
N ALA A 45 -24.56 -2.88 -0.82
CA ALA A 45 -24.43 -2.11 -2.04
C ALA A 45 -24.53 -3.01 -3.28
N VAL A 46 -23.69 -4.05 -3.37
CA VAL A 46 -23.67 -5.00 -4.49
C VAL A 46 -25.04 -5.62 -4.72
N ALA A 47 -25.73 -6.07 -3.66
CA ALA A 47 -27.05 -6.68 -3.78
C ALA A 47 -28.12 -5.73 -4.37
N ARG A 48 -28.04 -4.44 -4.05
CA ARG A 48 -28.97 -3.43 -4.57
C ARG A 48 -28.63 -3.02 -5.99
N LEU A 49 -27.35 -2.80 -6.28
CA LEU A 49 -26.86 -2.42 -7.60
C LEU A 49 -27.07 -3.54 -8.61
N ARG A 50 -26.89 -4.81 -8.23
CA ARG A 50 -27.19 -5.96 -9.11
C ARG A 50 -28.68 -6.00 -9.49
N ARG A 51 -29.58 -5.78 -8.53
CA ARG A 51 -31.02 -5.66 -8.82
C ARG A 51 -31.36 -4.44 -9.67
N ALA A 52 -30.59 -3.36 -9.56
CA ALA A 52 -30.75 -2.19 -10.42
C ALA A 52 -30.34 -2.53 -11.85
N HIS A 53 -29.20 -3.21 -12.01
CA HIS A 53 -28.65 -3.65 -13.29
C HIS A 53 -29.57 -4.65 -14.01
N GLU A 54 -30.17 -5.61 -13.30
CA GLU A 54 -31.20 -6.51 -13.86
C GLU A 54 -32.37 -5.78 -14.54
N ARG A 55 -32.67 -4.53 -14.11
CA ARG A 55 -33.78 -3.72 -14.62
C ARG A 55 -33.34 -2.72 -15.68
N ALA A 56 -32.08 -2.29 -15.62
CA ALA A 56 -31.48 -1.32 -16.52
C ALA A 56 -30.05 -1.79 -16.87
N PRO A 57 -29.91 -2.81 -17.71
CA PRO A 57 -28.63 -3.50 -17.93
C PRO A 57 -27.61 -2.64 -18.69
N THR A 58 -28.06 -1.64 -19.46
CA THR A 58 -27.19 -0.75 -20.24
C THR A 58 -27.03 0.63 -19.60
N ASP A 59 -27.48 0.80 -18.35
CA ASP A 59 -27.32 2.06 -17.62
C ASP A 59 -25.88 2.14 -17.07
N LEU A 60 -25.11 3.10 -17.60
CA LEU A 60 -23.68 3.23 -17.35
C LEU A 60 -23.37 3.51 -15.87
N ASP A 61 -24.14 4.37 -15.21
CA ASP A 61 -23.97 4.67 -13.78
C ASP A 61 -24.16 3.40 -12.95
N ILE A 62 -25.25 2.67 -13.18
CA ILE A 62 -25.54 1.43 -12.44
C ILE A 62 -24.45 0.40 -12.65
N LEU A 63 -23.99 0.23 -13.89
CA LEU A 63 -22.96 -0.75 -14.23
C LEU A 63 -21.61 -0.37 -13.61
N TYR A 64 -21.20 0.90 -13.70
CA TYR A 64 -20.00 1.42 -13.06
C TYR A 64 -20.03 1.22 -11.55
N PHE A 65 -21.09 1.66 -10.87
CA PHE A 65 -21.16 1.51 -9.41
C PHE A 65 -21.29 0.05 -8.98
N LEU A 66 -21.90 -0.82 -9.77
CA LEU A 66 -21.91 -2.26 -9.52
C LEU A 66 -20.51 -2.86 -9.65
N ALA A 67 -19.77 -2.50 -10.70
CA ALA A 67 -18.38 -2.91 -10.90
C ALA A 67 -17.51 -2.46 -9.73
N PHE A 68 -17.60 -1.18 -9.37
CA PHE A 68 -16.89 -0.58 -8.23
C PHE A 68 -17.26 -1.22 -6.89
N ALA A 69 -18.54 -1.43 -6.59
CA ALA A 69 -18.94 -2.09 -5.36
C ALA A 69 -18.40 -3.52 -5.27
N THR A 70 -18.36 -4.22 -6.40
CA THR A 70 -17.83 -5.58 -6.50
C THR A 70 -16.30 -5.60 -6.34
N SER A 71 -15.58 -4.63 -6.95
CA SER A 71 -14.13 -4.47 -6.79
C SER A 71 -13.74 -4.09 -5.36
N GLN A 72 -14.48 -3.20 -4.70
CA GLN A 72 -14.18 -2.79 -3.32
C GLN A 72 -14.44 -3.91 -2.30
N ARG A 73 -15.49 -4.72 -2.51
CA ARG A 73 -15.83 -5.82 -1.61
C ARG A 73 -14.75 -6.89 -1.52
N GLN A 74 -14.04 -7.15 -2.61
CA GLN A 74 -12.92 -8.09 -2.57
C GLN A 74 -11.74 -7.59 -1.72
N LEU A 75 -11.55 -6.27 -1.57
CA LEU A 75 -10.48 -5.68 -0.76
C LEU A 75 -10.59 -6.06 0.72
N VAL A 76 -11.82 -6.34 1.17
CA VAL A 76 -12.13 -6.67 2.56
C VAL A 76 -12.07 -8.18 2.81
N GLN A 77 -12.11 -9.01 1.76
CA GLN A 77 -12.25 -10.45 1.88
C GLN A 77 -10.91 -11.20 1.71
N ARG A 78 -10.38 -11.73 2.81
CA ARG A 78 -9.48 -12.90 2.80
C ARG A 78 -10.29 -14.17 2.54
N GLN A 79 -10.73 -14.42 1.31
CA GLN A 79 -11.58 -15.58 0.99
C GLN A 79 -11.03 -16.48 -0.12
N ALA A 80 -11.33 -17.78 0.00
CA ALA A 80 -10.99 -18.85 -0.94
C ALA A 80 -11.53 -18.65 -2.38
N ASN A 81 -12.44 -17.69 -2.59
CA ASN A 81 -13.06 -17.36 -3.87
C ASN A 81 -12.71 -15.96 -4.40
N ALA A 82 -11.70 -15.28 -3.85
CA ALA A 82 -11.32 -13.92 -4.27
C ALA A 82 -11.15 -13.80 -5.79
N GLY A 83 -10.54 -14.80 -6.43
CA GLY A 83 -10.35 -14.82 -7.88
C GLY A 83 -11.64 -14.82 -8.71
N ALA A 84 -12.73 -15.44 -8.22
CA ALA A 84 -14.01 -15.44 -8.95
C ALA A 84 -14.68 -14.07 -8.88
N SER A 85 -14.69 -13.45 -7.69
CA SER A 85 -15.22 -12.09 -7.50
C SER A 85 -14.41 -11.04 -8.25
N ILE A 86 -13.08 -11.18 -8.32
CA ILE A 86 -12.21 -10.31 -9.14
C ILE A 86 -12.59 -10.41 -10.61
N ARG A 87 -12.76 -11.64 -11.14
CA ARG A 87 -13.17 -11.85 -12.53
C ARG A 87 -14.58 -11.29 -12.82
N GLU A 88 -15.50 -11.36 -11.86
CA GLU A 88 -16.82 -10.72 -11.99
C GLU A 88 -16.68 -9.19 -12.12
N ALA A 89 -15.89 -8.54 -11.25
CA ALA A 89 -15.65 -7.09 -11.33
C ALA A 89 -14.99 -6.69 -12.65
N ILE A 90 -13.99 -7.46 -13.10
CA ILE A 90 -13.34 -7.25 -14.41
C ILE A 90 -14.37 -7.31 -15.54
N ALA A 91 -15.21 -8.35 -15.58
CA ALA A 91 -16.21 -8.51 -16.63
C ALA A 91 -17.23 -7.35 -16.64
N LEU A 92 -17.60 -6.81 -15.47
CA LEU A 92 -18.48 -5.65 -15.38
C LEU A 92 -17.83 -4.37 -15.94
N TYR A 93 -16.55 -4.14 -15.64
CA TYR A 93 -15.80 -3.01 -16.18
C TYR A 93 -15.51 -3.13 -17.67
N GLU A 94 -15.19 -4.33 -18.16
CA GLU A 94 -15.04 -4.61 -19.59
C GLU A 94 -16.37 -4.39 -20.32
N SER A 95 -17.50 -4.88 -19.77
CA SER A 95 -18.83 -4.63 -20.34
C SER A 95 -19.19 -3.14 -20.35
N LEU A 96 -18.82 -2.38 -19.31
CA LEU A 96 -19.02 -0.93 -19.28
C LEU A 96 -18.26 -0.25 -20.41
N ARG A 97 -16.98 -0.62 -20.58
CA ARG A 97 -16.11 -0.09 -21.63
C ARG A 97 -16.59 -0.45 -23.04
N GLU A 98 -17.20 -1.63 -23.22
CA GLU A 98 -17.84 -2.03 -24.48
C GLU A 98 -19.08 -1.19 -24.82
N LEU A 99 -19.83 -0.74 -23.81
CA LEU A 99 -20.99 0.13 -24.00
C LEU A 99 -20.58 1.58 -24.30
N ASP A 100 -19.58 2.08 -23.59
CA ASP A 100 -19.02 3.42 -23.76
C ASP A 100 -17.55 3.42 -23.32
N GLU A 101 -16.63 3.61 -24.28
CA GLU A 101 -15.19 3.55 -24.02
C GLU A 101 -14.65 4.76 -23.25
N ASP A 102 -15.37 5.88 -23.26
CA ASP A 102 -14.95 7.15 -22.67
C ASP A 102 -15.55 7.36 -21.28
N TYR A 103 -16.69 6.70 -20.97
CA TYR A 103 -17.38 6.80 -19.69
C TYR A 103 -16.47 6.35 -18.52
N GLU A 104 -16.14 7.29 -17.63
CA GLU A 104 -15.27 7.07 -16.46
C GLU A 104 -13.95 6.35 -16.82
N SER A 105 -13.48 6.52 -18.06
CA SER A 105 -12.43 5.71 -18.67
C SER A 105 -11.10 5.70 -17.91
N GLU A 106 -10.76 6.81 -17.26
CA GLU A 106 -9.64 6.92 -16.32
C GLU A 106 -9.81 6.00 -15.10
N SER A 107 -10.93 6.13 -14.39
CA SER A 107 -11.28 5.34 -13.20
C SER A 107 -11.38 3.85 -13.55
N VAL A 108 -12.02 3.51 -14.66
CA VAL A 108 -12.18 2.12 -15.13
C VAL A 108 -10.82 1.49 -15.45
N ALA A 109 -9.92 2.22 -16.11
CA ALA A 109 -8.57 1.73 -16.37
C ALA A 109 -7.76 1.52 -15.08
N PHE A 110 -7.84 2.45 -14.13
CA PHE A 110 -7.19 2.31 -12.83
C PHE A 110 -7.70 1.07 -12.06
N GLU A 111 -9.02 0.90 -11.99
CA GLU A 111 -9.65 -0.24 -11.31
C GLU A 111 -9.32 -1.59 -11.95
N LEU A 112 -9.32 -1.68 -13.29
CA LEU A 112 -8.86 -2.88 -13.99
C LEU A 112 -7.37 -3.16 -13.72
N GLY A 113 -6.53 -2.13 -13.67
CA GLY A 113 -5.12 -2.25 -13.28
C GLY A 113 -4.95 -2.91 -11.91
N LEU A 114 -5.72 -2.47 -10.91
CA LEU A 114 -5.71 -3.06 -9.56
C LEU A 114 -6.20 -4.51 -9.57
N LEU A 115 -7.27 -4.80 -10.32
CA LEU A 115 -7.85 -6.14 -10.42
C LEU A 115 -6.90 -7.14 -11.10
N TYR A 116 -6.26 -6.75 -12.20
CA TYR A 116 -5.25 -7.57 -12.87
C TYR A 116 -4.00 -7.78 -12.00
N THR A 117 -3.61 -6.77 -11.22
CA THR A 117 -2.51 -6.91 -10.25
C THR A 117 -2.78 -8.04 -9.27
N ARG A 118 -4.00 -8.11 -8.72
CA ARG A 118 -4.41 -9.20 -7.81
C ARG A 118 -4.51 -10.57 -8.45
N LEU A 119 -4.85 -10.64 -9.74
CA LEU A 119 -4.76 -11.90 -10.48
C LEU A 119 -3.32 -12.27 -10.88
N ARG A 120 -2.34 -11.43 -10.53
CA ARG A 120 -0.94 -11.52 -10.96
C ARG A 120 -0.78 -11.49 -12.50
N GLU A 121 -1.74 -10.88 -13.19
CA GLU A 121 -1.72 -10.62 -14.63
C GLU A 121 -0.95 -9.31 -14.91
N TYR A 122 0.32 -9.27 -14.53
CA TYR A 122 1.12 -8.04 -14.44
C TYR A 122 1.21 -7.25 -15.75
N THR A 123 1.32 -7.92 -16.90
CA THR A 123 1.34 -7.24 -18.20
C THR A 123 0.04 -6.48 -18.46
N ARG A 124 -1.11 -7.10 -18.22
CA ARG A 124 -2.41 -6.43 -18.39
C ARG A 124 -2.61 -5.30 -17.39
N ALA A 125 -2.15 -5.50 -16.14
CA ALA A 125 -2.19 -4.45 -15.13
C ALA A 125 -1.40 -3.20 -15.57
N VAL A 126 -0.17 -3.40 -16.08
CA VAL A 126 0.66 -2.32 -16.63
C VAL A 126 -0.05 -1.61 -17.79
N ASP A 127 -0.58 -2.36 -18.76
CA ASP A 127 -1.28 -1.77 -19.90
C ASP A 127 -2.49 -0.92 -19.48
N GLU A 128 -3.25 -1.36 -18.46
CA GLU A 128 -4.38 -0.61 -17.93
C GLU A 128 -3.95 0.65 -17.16
N TYR A 129 -2.89 0.59 -16.35
CA TYR A 129 -2.37 1.81 -15.72
C TYR A 129 -1.85 2.83 -16.74
N GLU A 130 -1.15 2.37 -17.79
CA GLU A 130 -0.72 3.23 -18.89
C GLU A 130 -1.93 3.86 -19.61
N ARG A 131 -2.99 3.08 -19.85
CA ARG A 131 -4.27 3.59 -20.39
C ARG A 131 -4.91 4.64 -19.48
N GLY A 132 -4.89 4.43 -18.16
CA GLY A 132 -5.43 5.38 -17.18
C GLY A 132 -4.63 6.69 -17.16
N ILE A 133 -3.30 6.61 -17.13
CA ILE A 133 -2.41 7.78 -17.15
C ILE A 133 -2.63 8.64 -18.41
N LEU A 134 -2.82 8.02 -19.58
CA LEU A 134 -3.08 8.74 -20.83
C LEU A 134 -4.42 9.50 -20.82
N ARG A 135 -5.37 9.09 -19.99
CA ARG A 135 -6.69 9.70 -19.85
C ARG A 135 -6.84 10.56 -18.59
N ALA A 136 -5.77 10.67 -17.80
CA ALA A 136 -5.85 11.32 -16.50
C ALA A 136 -6.00 12.83 -16.62
N PHE A 137 -7.04 13.37 -15.98
CA PHE A 137 -7.24 14.82 -15.85
C PHE A 137 -6.85 15.34 -14.47
N ASP A 138 -6.90 14.50 -13.44
CA ASP A 138 -6.51 14.83 -12.07
C ASP A 138 -5.03 14.46 -11.82
N PRO A 139 -4.20 15.37 -11.30
CA PRO A 139 -2.84 15.00 -10.90
C PRO A 139 -2.79 13.90 -9.84
N ARG A 140 -3.78 13.79 -8.95
CA ARG A 140 -3.80 12.80 -7.85
C ARG A 140 -3.91 11.38 -8.37
N THR A 141 -4.78 11.16 -9.34
CA THR A 141 -4.95 9.84 -9.99
C THR A 141 -3.69 9.47 -10.78
N THR A 142 -3.02 10.44 -11.40
CA THR A 142 -1.72 10.24 -12.06
C THR A 142 -0.67 9.75 -11.06
N VAL A 143 -0.61 10.32 -9.85
CA VAL A 143 0.28 9.85 -8.77
C VAL A 143 -0.03 8.40 -8.41
N SER A 144 -1.30 8.09 -8.11
CA SER A 144 -1.71 6.74 -7.72
C SER A 144 -1.46 5.71 -8.83
N ALA A 145 -1.74 6.05 -10.08
CA ALA A 145 -1.52 5.17 -11.22
C ALA A 145 -0.02 4.88 -11.43
N HIS A 146 0.84 5.90 -11.37
CA HIS A 146 2.28 5.69 -11.45
C HIS A 146 2.83 4.84 -10.30
N ALA A 147 2.37 5.08 -9.06
CA ALA A 147 2.83 4.32 -7.90
C ALA A 147 2.39 2.84 -7.96
N ASN A 148 1.14 2.56 -8.31
CA ASN A 148 0.65 1.18 -8.44
C ASN A 148 1.28 0.45 -9.64
N MET A 149 1.45 1.15 -10.77
CA MET A 149 2.18 0.60 -11.92
C MET A 149 3.63 0.29 -11.56
N ALA A 150 4.30 1.15 -10.80
CA ALA A 150 5.64 0.91 -10.31
C ALA A 150 5.72 -0.35 -9.45
N GLU A 151 4.76 -0.55 -8.54
CA GLU A 151 4.66 -1.78 -7.73
C GLU A 151 4.55 -3.03 -8.61
N VAL A 152 3.65 -3.03 -9.59
CA VAL A 152 3.52 -4.15 -10.54
C VAL A 152 4.81 -4.42 -11.31
N ILE A 153 5.46 -3.37 -11.79
CA ILE A 153 6.75 -3.48 -12.50
C ILE A 153 7.81 -4.07 -11.56
N MET A 154 7.83 -3.63 -10.30
CA MET A 154 8.74 -4.10 -9.27
C MET A 154 8.51 -5.60 -8.95
N LEU A 155 7.25 -6.02 -8.85
CA LEU A 155 6.84 -7.42 -8.65
C LEU A 155 7.18 -8.30 -9.85
N SER A 156 7.15 -7.74 -11.07
CA SER A 156 7.61 -8.44 -12.28
C SER A 156 9.14 -8.55 -12.39
N GLY A 157 9.89 -7.94 -11.46
CA GLY A 157 11.34 -8.07 -11.35
C GLY A 157 12.16 -6.89 -11.90
N ASP A 158 11.54 -5.80 -12.34
CA ASP A 158 12.24 -4.62 -12.87
C ASP A 158 12.23 -3.45 -11.86
N ALA A 159 13.06 -3.58 -10.82
CA ALA A 159 13.19 -2.55 -9.79
C ALA A 159 13.68 -1.19 -10.35
N ALA A 160 14.48 -1.20 -11.42
CA ALA A 160 15.02 0.02 -12.02
C ALA A 160 13.92 0.83 -12.72
N ARG A 161 13.02 0.16 -13.46
CA ARG A 161 11.86 0.82 -14.07
C ARG A 161 10.83 1.23 -13.02
N ALA A 162 10.60 0.40 -12.01
CA ALA A 162 9.73 0.75 -10.89
C ALA A 162 10.19 2.05 -10.20
N LEU A 163 11.49 2.16 -9.88
CA LEU A 163 12.05 3.36 -9.25
C LEU A 163 11.76 4.63 -10.06
N ARG A 164 11.90 4.60 -11.38
CA ARG A 164 11.57 5.76 -12.24
C ARG A 164 10.10 6.18 -12.14
N HIS A 165 9.19 5.22 -12.04
CA HIS A 165 7.75 5.50 -11.91
C HIS A 165 7.38 5.98 -10.51
N TYR A 166 7.97 5.44 -9.45
CA TYR A 166 7.77 5.98 -8.10
C TYR A 166 8.35 7.39 -7.97
N ASP A 167 9.54 7.66 -8.53
CA ASP A 167 10.13 9.00 -8.53
C ASP A 167 9.26 9.99 -9.31
N ARG A 168 8.66 9.55 -10.43
CA ARG A 168 7.66 10.35 -11.16
C ARG A 168 6.40 10.61 -10.34
N ALA A 169 5.87 9.60 -9.65
CA ALA A 169 4.72 9.76 -8.76
C ALA A 169 5.04 10.77 -7.64
N ALA A 170 6.20 10.67 -7.00
CA ALA A 170 6.65 11.60 -5.97
C ALA A 170 6.88 13.02 -6.53
N GLU A 171 7.38 13.18 -7.76
CA GLU A 171 7.52 14.47 -8.42
C GLU A 171 6.15 15.15 -8.63
N VAL A 172 5.18 14.43 -9.22
CA VAL A 172 3.83 14.94 -9.45
C VAL A 172 3.14 15.28 -8.12
N ALA A 173 3.29 14.44 -7.10
CA ALA A 173 2.72 14.68 -5.78
C ALA A 173 3.31 15.92 -5.09
N ARG A 174 4.61 16.22 -5.28
CA ARG A 174 5.22 17.45 -4.77
C ARG A 174 4.72 18.70 -5.50
N GLN A 175 4.47 18.59 -6.81
CA GLN A 175 3.95 19.70 -7.63
C GLN A 175 2.50 20.03 -7.27
N TYR A 176 1.72 19.02 -6.91
CA TYR A 176 0.32 19.17 -6.49
C TYR A 176 0.19 19.22 -4.96
N ALA A 177 0.31 20.43 -4.39
CA ALA A 177 0.18 20.64 -2.96
C ALA A 177 -1.17 20.13 -2.43
N GLY A 178 -1.16 19.13 -1.54
CA GLY A 178 -2.36 18.63 -0.87
C GLY A 178 -2.48 17.12 -0.68
N ASP A 179 -1.54 16.33 -1.22
CA ASP A 179 -1.59 14.86 -1.11
C ASP A 179 -0.31 14.28 -0.47
N SER A 180 -0.15 14.51 0.84
CA SER A 180 0.97 13.98 1.63
C SER A 180 0.95 12.45 1.71
N LEU A 181 -0.24 11.85 1.67
CA LEU A 181 -0.43 10.40 1.67
C LEU A 181 0.20 9.77 0.42
N SER A 182 -0.20 10.21 -0.76
CA SER A 182 0.33 9.64 -2.01
C SER A 182 1.82 9.95 -2.20
N LEU A 183 2.29 11.12 -1.76
CA LEU A 183 3.72 11.43 -1.73
C LEU A 183 4.48 10.44 -0.83
N ALA A 184 4.01 10.20 0.39
CA ALA A 184 4.65 9.28 1.31
C ALA A 184 4.69 7.86 0.72
N LEU A 185 3.59 7.36 0.17
CA LEU A 185 3.52 6.03 -0.44
C LEU A 185 4.44 5.89 -1.66
N ALA A 186 4.53 6.92 -2.51
CA ALA A 186 5.48 6.93 -3.63
C ALA A 186 6.94 6.88 -3.14
N LEU A 187 7.29 7.65 -2.11
CA LEU A 187 8.63 7.65 -1.51
C LEU A 187 8.98 6.32 -0.84
N TRP A 188 8.00 5.71 -0.18
CA TRP A 188 8.11 4.35 0.37
C TRP A 188 8.42 3.33 -0.73
N GLY A 189 7.68 3.38 -1.85
CA GLY A 189 7.93 2.53 -3.01
C GLY A 189 9.32 2.75 -3.61
N SER A 190 9.74 4.01 -3.81
CA SER A 190 11.09 4.33 -4.26
C SER A 190 12.16 3.80 -3.31
N ALA A 191 11.92 3.81 -1.98
CA ALA A 191 12.86 3.28 -0.99
C ALA A 191 13.07 1.77 -1.16
N VAL A 192 11.99 1.00 -1.30
CA VAL A 192 12.05 -0.45 -1.53
C VAL A 192 12.68 -0.76 -2.89
N ALA A 193 12.31 -0.04 -3.95
CA ALA A 193 12.90 -0.22 -5.27
C ALA A 193 14.43 0.04 -5.24
N SER A 194 14.88 1.09 -4.56
CA SER A 194 16.31 1.39 -4.37
C SER A 194 17.01 0.28 -3.59
N ASP A 195 16.37 -0.26 -2.56
CA ASP A 195 16.95 -1.36 -1.79
C ASP A 195 17.14 -2.61 -2.65
N ARG A 196 16.11 -2.97 -3.45
CA ARG A 196 16.16 -4.10 -4.38
C ARG A 196 17.27 -3.95 -5.44
N LEU A 197 17.64 -2.71 -5.79
CA LEU A 197 18.78 -2.41 -6.66
C LEU A 197 20.15 -2.52 -5.96
N GLY A 198 20.17 -2.78 -4.65
CA GLY A 198 21.38 -2.83 -3.83
C GLY A 198 21.86 -1.45 -3.36
N GLU A 199 21.07 -0.39 -3.57
CA GLU A 199 21.39 0.99 -3.25
C GLU A 199 21.01 1.31 -1.80
N GLY A 200 21.57 0.54 -0.86
CA GLY A 200 21.05 0.49 0.51
C GLY A 200 21.09 1.81 1.28
N ARG A 201 22.00 2.73 0.97
CA ARG A 201 22.05 4.08 1.55
C ARG A 201 20.94 4.98 1.01
N GLU A 202 20.73 4.95 -0.31
CA GLU A 202 19.64 5.68 -0.97
C GLU A 202 18.27 5.19 -0.49
N ALA A 203 18.13 3.89 -0.30
CA ALA A 203 16.90 3.30 0.23
C ALA A 203 16.54 3.87 1.60
N VAL A 204 17.51 4.01 2.50
CA VAL A 204 17.29 4.57 3.84
C VAL A 204 17.01 6.07 3.78
N GLU A 205 17.68 6.82 2.90
CA GLU A 205 17.36 8.24 2.68
C GLU A 205 15.95 8.46 2.13
N ARG A 206 15.51 7.64 1.16
CA ARG A 206 14.13 7.69 0.65
C ARG A 206 13.11 7.31 1.72
N ALA A 207 13.40 6.30 2.55
CA ALA A 207 12.56 5.95 3.69
C ALA A 207 12.46 7.10 4.71
N ARG A 208 13.57 7.81 4.96
CA ARG A 208 13.60 9.04 5.79
C ARG A 208 12.71 10.15 5.19
N GLN A 209 12.76 10.34 3.87
CA GLN A 209 11.86 11.29 3.20
C GLN A 209 10.39 10.87 3.31
N ALA A 210 10.10 9.57 3.16
CA ALA A 210 8.76 9.03 3.30
C ALA A 210 8.21 9.26 4.72
N LEU A 211 9.01 8.99 5.76
CA LEU A 211 8.67 9.30 7.16
C LEU A 211 8.35 10.78 7.35
N ARG A 212 9.16 11.69 6.81
CA ARG A 212 8.89 13.14 6.90
C ARG A 212 7.58 13.52 6.21
N ALA A 213 7.26 12.89 5.08
CA ALA A 213 6.00 13.13 4.37
C ALA A 213 4.77 12.57 5.12
N SER A 214 4.94 11.50 5.92
CA SER A 214 3.87 10.87 6.72
C SER A 214 3.81 11.31 8.18
N GLY A 215 4.50 12.39 8.59
CA GLY A 215 4.43 12.92 9.96
C GLY A 215 5.37 12.24 10.97
N GLY A 216 6.34 11.46 10.50
CA GLY A 216 7.39 10.84 11.32
C GLY A 216 7.10 9.40 11.74
N ASP A 217 6.01 8.80 11.26
CA ASP A 217 5.64 7.42 11.55
C ASP A 217 5.29 6.62 10.28
N MET A 218 5.04 5.33 10.48
CA MET A 218 4.74 4.36 9.42
C MET A 218 3.25 3.97 9.39
N LEU A 219 2.37 4.68 10.12
CA LEU A 219 0.94 4.35 10.18
C LEU A 219 0.29 4.38 8.80
N VAL A 220 0.81 5.25 7.92
CA VAL A 220 0.42 5.36 6.52
C VAL A 220 0.39 4.01 5.79
N LEU A 221 1.36 3.12 6.08
CA LEU A 221 1.47 1.79 5.47
C LEU A 221 0.35 0.84 5.90
N ARG A 222 -0.38 1.17 6.96
CA ARG A 222 -1.47 0.36 7.53
C ARG A 222 -2.83 1.07 7.45
N THR A 223 -2.91 2.16 6.69
CA THR A 223 -4.18 2.87 6.47
C THR A 223 -5.11 2.11 5.51
N ASN A 224 -6.41 2.40 5.59
CA ASN A 224 -7.38 1.83 4.67
C ASN A 224 -7.04 2.18 3.22
N GLY A 225 -7.09 1.18 2.34
CA GLY A 225 -6.78 1.35 0.92
C GLY A 225 -5.32 1.10 0.57
N VAL A 226 -4.43 0.98 1.55
CA VAL A 226 -3.05 0.53 1.34
C VAL A 226 -2.99 -0.98 1.54
N PHE A 227 -2.54 -1.69 0.53
CA PHE A 227 -2.35 -3.14 0.56
C PHE A 227 -1.07 -3.50 -0.18
N PHE A 228 -0.53 -4.68 0.14
CA PHE A 228 0.70 -5.19 -0.44
C PHE A 228 0.46 -6.58 -1.02
N GLU A 229 1.11 -6.88 -2.14
CA GLU A 229 1.02 -8.17 -2.82
C GLU A 229 2.44 -8.69 -3.12
N PRO A 230 2.91 -9.78 -2.48
CA PRO A 230 2.25 -10.50 -1.37
C PRO A 230 2.19 -9.64 -0.09
N GLU A 231 1.33 -10.04 0.87
CA GLU A 231 1.14 -9.29 2.13
C GLU A 231 2.44 -9.09 2.91
N SER A 232 3.39 -10.04 2.79
CA SER A 232 4.68 -9.99 3.47
C SER A 232 5.54 -8.80 3.08
N GLU A 233 5.30 -8.16 1.92
CA GLU A 233 6.04 -7.00 1.46
C GLU A 233 6.01 -5.84 2.45
N ILE A 234 4.92 -5.67 3.21
CA ILE A 234 4.81 -4.61 4.25
C ILE A 234 6.00 -4.62 5.22
N HIS A 235 6.54 -5.80 5.53
CA HIS A 235 7.64 -5.93 6.48
C HIS A 235 8.95 -5.37 5.91
N TRP A 236 9.13 -5.34 4.59
CA TRP A 236 10.26 -4.68 3.96
C TRP A 236 10.19 -3.17 4.19
N TYR A 237 9.03 -2.58 3.91
CA TYR A 237 8.76 -1.17 4.11
C TYR A 237 8.98 -0.76 5.58
N GLU A 238 8.39 -1.49 6.53
CA GLU A 238 8.55 -1.22 7.97
C GLU A 238 9.99 -1.42 8.46
N GLY A 239 10.72 -2.37 7.86
CA GLY A 239 12.13 -2.61 8.12
C GLY A 239 13.01 -1.43 7.72
N LEU A 240 12.80 -0.90 6.51
CA LEU A 240 13.52 0.29 6.02
C LEU A 240 13.19 1.53 6.84
N GLY A 241 11.92 1.72 7.20
CA GLY A 241 11.52 2.84 8.05
C GLY A 241 12.14 2.78 9.44
N SER A 242 12.11 1.62 10.09
CA SER A 242 12.77 1.42 11.38
C SER A 242 14.29 1.65 11.31
N LEU A 243 14.91 1.30 10.19
CA LEU A 243 16.33 1.54 9.96
C LEU A 243 16.64 3.03 9.77
N ALA A 244 15.82 3.76 9.01
CA ALA A 244 15.94 5.21 8.86
C ALA A 244 15.83 5.92 10.22
N MET A 245 14.88 5.51 11.06
CA MET A 245 14.75 6.03 12.44
C MET A 245 16.01 5.73 13.27
N ALA A 246 16.64 4.57 13.11
CA ALA A 246 17.85 4.21 13.83
C ALA A 246 19.09 5.03 13.41
N GLU A 247 19.18 5.42 12.13
CA GLU A 247 20.27 6.26 11.64
C GLU A 247 20.19 7.69 12.17
N ASP A 248 18.99 8.24 12.28
CA ASP A 248 18.76 9.61 12.78
C ASP A 248 18.82 9.70 14.32
N GLU A 249 18.80 8.56 15.00
CA GLU A 249 18.82 8.51 16.45
C GLU A 249 20.25 8.60 17.03
N THR A 250 20.40 9.49 18.00
CA THR A 250 21.65 9.74 18.72
C THR A 250 21.67 9.05 20.09
N ASP A 251 20.51 8.87 20.71
CA ASP A 251 20.38 8.10 21.93
C ASP A 251 20.61 6.61 21.64
N ARG A 252 21.55 6.02 22.35
CA ARG A 252 21.97 4.65 22.12
C ARG A 252 20.84 3.63 22.33
N GLU A 253 20.06 3.80 23.39
CA GLU A 253 19.01 2.83 23.74
C GLU A 253 17.88 2.89 22.72
N LEU A 254 17.48 4.10 22.32
CA LEU A 254 16.49 4.31 21.28
C LEU A 254 16.97 3.80 19.91
N LYS A 255 18.25 4.00 19.58
CA LYS A 255 18.87 3.46 18.36
C LYS A 255 18.87 1.94 18.33
N LEU A 256 19.26 1.31 19.44
CA LEU A 256 19.22 -0.15 19.59
C LEU A 256 17.79 -0.68 19.43
N ALA A 257 16.81 -0.03 20.06
CA ALA A 257 15.39 -0.41 19.93
C ALA A 257 14.88 -0.29 18.48
N ALA A 258 15.30 0.75 17.74
CA ALA A 258 14.96 0.95 16.34
C ALA A 258 15.61 -0.11 15.43
N LEU A 259 16.89 -0.44 15.62
CA LEU A 259 17.57 -1.54 14.91
C LEU A 259 16.90 -2.89 15.18
N GLN A 260 16.50 -3.15 16.43
CA GLN A 260 15.77 -4.38 16.77
C GLN A 260 14.38 -4.43 16.13
N ARG A 261 13.68 -3.29 15.97
CA ARG A 261 12.43 -3.22 15.18
C ARG A 261 12.70 -3.58 13.72
N ALA A 262 13.71 -2.96 13.11
CA ALA A 262 14.09 -3.24 11.73
C ALA A 262 14.41 -4.74 11.52
N LEU A 263 15.20 -5.32 12.42
CA LEU A 263 15.58 -6.73 12.40
C LEU A 263 14.35 -7.65 12.49
N ARG A 264 13.38 -7.34 13.36
CA ARG A 264 12.14 -8.12 13.47
C ARG A 264 11.33 -8.06 12.19
N SER A 265 11.17 -6.88 11.58
CA SER A 265 10.45 -6.72 10.32
C SER A 265 11.13 -7.50 9.19
N PHE A 266 12.42 -7.32 8.95
CA PHE A 266 13.13 -8.04 7.88
C PHE A 266 13.15 -9.57 8.09
N ARG A 267 13.25 -10.06 9.33
CA ARG A 267 13.11 -11.49 9.62
C ARG A 267 11.69 -11.99 9.37
N ARG A 268 10.67 -11.17 9.63
CA ARG A 268 9.27 -11.51 9.34
C ARG A 268 9.04 -11.61 7.83
N TYR A 269 9.60 -10.68 7.05
CA TYR A 269 9.61 -10.76 5.58
C TYR A 269 10.16 -12.11 5.10
N LEU A 270 11.39 -12.46 5.52
CA LEU A 270 12.06 -13.71 5.11
C LEU A 270 11.31 -14.98 5.56
N ALA A 271 10.52 -14.90 6.64
CA ALA A 271 9.74 -16.03 7.14
C ALA A 271 8.39 -16.20 6.43
N GLU A 272 7.84 -15.13 5.85
CA GLU A 272 6.53 -15.13 5.19
C GLU A 272 6.60 -15.06 3.66
N VAL A 273 7.80 -14.91 3.09
CA VAL A 273 7.97 -14.84 1.63
C VAL A 273 7.53 -16.16 0.99
N GLU A 274 6.45 -16.11 0.19
CA GLU A 274 5.79 -17.30 -0.37
C GLU A 274 6.59 -17.96 -1.50
N THR A 275 7.33 -17.14 -2.25
CA THR A 275 8.22 -17.56 -3.33
C THR A 275 9.58 -16.96 -3.06
N VAL A 276 10.65 -17.76 -3.17
CA VAL A 276 12.04 -17.23 -3.07
C VAL A 276 12.16 -16.09 -4.05
N ALA A 277 12.04 -14.87 -3.56
CA ALA A 277 11.99 -13.70 -4.41
C ALA A 277 13.40 -13.45 -4.91
N THR A 278 13.52 -12.86 -6.09
CA THR A 278 14.80 -12.42 -6.67
C THR A 278 15.63 -11.60 -5.66
N TRP A 279 14.96 -10.98 -4.69
CA TRP A 279 15.51 -9.98 -3.79
C TRP A 279 15.79 -10.47 -2.35
N ASP A 280 15.50 -11.73 -1.99
CA ASP A 280 15.70 -12.24 -0.62
C ASP A 280 17.14 -12.08 -0.12
N ARG A 281 18.11 -12.17 -1.04
CA ARG A 281 19.54 -11.97 -0.74
C ARG A 281 19.83 -10.56 -0.26
N VAL A 282 19.10 -9.56 -0.75
CA VAL A 282 19.24 -8.16 -0.30
C VAL A 282 18.81 -8.06 1.16
N VAL A 283 17.62 -8.58 1.49
CA VAL A 283 17.10 -8.57 2.86
C VAL A 283 17.96 -9.39 3.80
N ALA A 284 18.42 -10.58 3.39
CA ALA A 284 19.30 -11.42 4.19
C ALA A 284 20.62 -10.71 4.52
N ARG A 285 21.24 -10.04 3.53
CA ARG A 285 22.43 -9.21 3.77
C ARG A 285 22.14 -8.09 4.76
N ARG A 286 21.00 -7.40 4.61
CA ARG A 286 20.57 -6.33 5.51
C ARG A 286 20.37 -6.82 6.94
N VAL A 287 19.81 -8.01 7.13
CA VAL A 287 19.69 -8.68 8.43
C VAL A 287 21.07 -8.87 9.06
N THR A 288 22.05 -9.43 8.32
CA THR A 288 23.42 -9.61 8.81
C THR A 288 24.08 -8.28 9.20
N ASP A 289 23.93 -7.24 8.37
CA ASP A 289 24.50 -5.92 8.64
C ASP A 289 23.90 -5.29 9.91
N ILE A 290 22.59 -5.43 10.12
CA ILE A 290 21.90 -4.94 11.32
C ILE A 290 22.33 -5.74 12.56
N GLU A 291 22.44 -7.06 12.47
CA GLU A 291 22.92 -7.90 13.58
C GLU A 291 24.32 -7.50 14.05
N ALA A 292 25.22 -7.20 13.11
CA ALA A 292 26.56 -6.73 13.43
C ALA A 292 26.53 -5.39 14.19
N GLN A 293 25.69 -4.44 13.75
CA GLN A 293 25.51 -3.15 14.41
C GLN A 293 24.92 -3.29 15.82
N VAL A 294 23.90 -4.14 15.98
CA VAL A 294 23.30 -4.45 17.28
C VAL A 294 24.35 -5.02 18.23
N ALA A 295 25.12 -6.02 17.79
CA ALA A 295 26.16 -6.63 18.62
C ALA A 295 27.27 -5.64 19.03
N GLU A 296 27.61 -4.67 18.17
CA GLU A 296 28.53 -3.59 18.50
C GLU A 296 27.96 -2.65 19.57
N LEU A 297 26.71 -2.24 19.41
CA LEU A 297 25.99 -1.40 20.36
C LEU A 297 25.67 -2.11 21.69
N GLU A 298 25.69 -3.42 21.77
CA GLU A 298 25.56 -4.13 23.06
C GLU A 298 26.93 -4.29 23.75
N ARG A 299 27.97 -4.62 22.99
CA ARG A 299 29.35 -4.76 23.52
C ARG A 299 29.87 -3.47 24.14
N ALA A 300 29.66 -2.33 23.47
CA ALA A 300 30.12 -1.05 24.01
C ALA A 300 29.33 -0.61 25.27
N ASP A 301 28.17 -1.20 25.58
CA ASP A 301 27.39 -0.87 26.79
C ASP A 301 27.94 -1.67 27.97
N THR A 302 28.21 -2.95 27.72
CA THR A 302 28.87 -3.83 28.68
C THR A 302 30.25 -3.28 29.07
N SER A 303 31.02 -2.76 28.10
CA SER A 303 32.31 -2.10 28.36
C SER A 303 32.16 -0.81 29.18
N ALA A 304 31.19 0.05 28.86
CA ALA A 304 30.94 1.29 29.60
C ALA A 304 30.50 1.02 31.06
N ARG A 305 29.62 0.04 31.28
CA ARG A 305 29.17 -0.38 32.62
C ARG A 305 30.30 -1.02 33.44
N GLY A 306 31.18 -1.80 32.81
CA GLY A 306 32.35 -2.42 33.45
C GLY A 306 33.45 -1.42 33.84
N ALA A 307 33.63 -0.33 33.07
CA ALA A 307 34.60 0.72 33.40
C ALA A 307 34.12 1.63 34.55
N GLY A 308 32.80 1.84 34.70
CA GLY A 308 32.21 2.62 35.78
C GLY A 308 32.34 1.98 37.16
N THR A 309 32.34 0.64 37.25
CA THR A 309 32.47 -0.10 38.52
C THR A 309 33.93 -0.29 38.96
N GLY A 310 34.90 -0.20 38.05
CA GLY A 310 36.33 -0.33 38.35
C GLY A 310 37.00 0.89 39.01
N ARG A 311 36.38 2.08 38.97
CA ARG A 311 36.97 3.33 39.49
C ARG A 311 36.62 3.64 40.95
N ALA A 312 35.70 2.89 41.57
CA ALA A 312 35.29 3.09 42.98
C ALA A 312 36.08 2.23 44.01
N GLY A 313 37.06 1.43 43.60
CA GLY A 313 37.69 0.41 44.45
C GLY A 313 39.15 0.63 44.89
N ARG A 314 39.78 1.78 44.62
CA ARG A 314 41.18 2.02 45.02
C ARG A 314 41.35 3.37 45.73
N GLY A 315 41.00 3.40 47.01
CA GLY A 315 41.31 4.55 47.86
C GLY A 315 40.95 4.30 49.32
N ALA A 316 41.81 3.54 50.03
CA ALA A 316 42.15 3.73 51.46
C ALA A 316 42.78 2.45 52.05
N ARG A 317 44.11 2.36 52.02
CA ARG A 317 44.89 1.62 53.02
C ARG A 317 46.15 2.40 53.34
N ALA A 318 46.10 3.15 54.44
CA ALA A 318 47.25 3.58 55.23
C ALA A 318 46.69 3.88 56.64
N GLY A 319 46.91 2.99 57.62
CA GLY A 319 47.81 3.24 58.76
C GLY A 319 47.00 3.81 59.94
N ALA A 320 47.14 3.44 61.20
CA ALA A 320 48.15 2.69 61.94
C ALA A 320 47.47 2.09 63.22
N ARG A 321 48.11 1.06 63.79
CA ARG A 321 47.81 0.50 65.12
C ARG A 321 48.59 1.29 66.21
N PRO A 322 48.15 1.21 67.48
CA PRO A 322 48.43 2.20 68.53
C PRO A 322 49.87 2.22 69.05
#